data_AF-A0A399WZ73-F1
#
_entry.id   AF-A0A399WZ73-F1
#
_cell.length_a   1.000
_cell.length_b   1.000
_cell.length_c   1.000
_cell.angle_alpha   90.00
_cell.angle_beta   90.00
_cell.angle_gamma   90.00
#
_symmetry.space_group_name_H-M   'P 1'
#
loop_
_entity.id
_entity.type
_entity.pdbx_description
1 polymer ?
#
loop_
_entity_poly.entity_id
_entity_poly.type
_entity_poly.pdbx_seq_one_letter_code
_entity_poly.pdbx_strand_id
1 'polypeptide(L)'
;MATAGVIAAEAQGGTRIVFKRGRSVATVNGTVAQGGPDFWVVGANRGQTMTVKVTGKVSFGMDSPRGQMTEDDSADRSYSFDLDFDGDYTIRVYSKGGVQDYTLTVAIL
;
A
#
# COMPACT_ATOMS: atom_id res chain seq x y z
N MET A 1 13.02 29.77 -14.92
CA MET A 1 12.75 29.43 -13.52
C MET A 1 11.30 28.97 -13.44
N ALA A 2 11.04 27.68 -13.60
CA ALA A 2 9.68 27.13 -13.51
C ALA A 2 9.53 26.48 -12.12
N THR A 3 8.72 27.12 -11.28
CA THR A 3 8.30 26.64 -9.97
C THR A 3 7.36 25.46 -10.21
N ALA A 4 7.85 24.22 -10.07
CA ALA A 4 6.98 23.05 -10.06
C ALA A 4 6.37 22.96 -8.66
N GLY A 5 5.07 23.29 -8.60
CA GLY A 5 4.27 23.23 -7.40
C GLY A 5 4.38 21.85 -6.76
N VAL A 6 4.61 21.85 -5.45
CA VAL A 6 4.33 20.69 -4.62
C VAL A 6 2.82 20.49 -4.69
N ILE A 7 2.36 19.63 -5.59
CA ILE A 7 1.07 18.98 -5.40
C ILE A 7 1.25 18.17 -4.13
N ALA A 8 0.73 18.71 -3.02
CA ALA A 8 0.44 17.89 -1.87
C ALA A 8 -0.39 16.73 -2.40
N ALA A 9 0.21 15.54 -2.46
CA ALA A 9 -0.54 14.33 -2.74
C ALA A 9 -1.60 14.28 -1.65
N GLU A 10 -2.82 14.65 -2.01
CA GLU A 10 -4.01 14.46 -1.19
C GLU A 10 -3.90 13.01 -0.72
N ALA A 11 -3.77 12.80 0.59
CA ALA A 11 -3.67 11.47 1.16
C ALA A 11 -4.82 10.65 0.58
N GLN A 12 -4.53 9.80 -0.40
CA GLN A 12 -5.58 9.16 -1.17
C GLN A 12 -6.43 8.39 -0.18
N GLY A 13 -7.75 8.67 -0.19
CA GLY A 13 -8.72 8.33 0.85
C GLY A 13 -8.87 6.82 1.05
N GLY A 14 -7.86 6.20 1.64
CA GLY A 14 -7.76 4.79 1.92
C GLY A 14 -8.03 4.45 3.37
N THR A 15 -8.27 3.17 3.64
CA THR A 15 -8.53 2.67 4.99
C THR A 15 -7.20 2.49 5.71
N ARG A 16 -7.05 3.11 6.90
CA ARG A 16 -5.82 2.98 7.68
C ARG A 16 -5.69 1.59 8.30
N ILE A 17 -4.56 0.94 8.07
CA ILE A 17 -4.17 -0.28 8.79
C ILE A 17 -3.58 0.12 10.13
N VAL A 18 -4.14 -0.42 11.20
CA VAL A 18 -3.68 -0.19 12.57
C VAL A 18 -3.10 -1.49 13.14
N PHE A 19 -1.84 -1.46 13.52
CA PHE A 19 -1.20 -2.57 14.21
C PHE A 19 -1.67 -2.64 15.66
N LYS A 20 -1.99 -3.84 16.14
CA LYS A 20 -2.27 -4.05 17.56
C LYS A 20 -1.03 -3.70 18.38
N ARG A 21 -1.21 -3.17 19.60
CA ARG A 21 -0.12 -2.78 20.49
C ARG A 21 0.89 -3.94 20.66
N GLY A 22 2.17 -3.65 20.43
CA GLY A 22 3.25 -4.65 20.51
C GLY A 22 3.33 -5.62 19.32
N ARG A 23 2.56 -5.39 18.26
CA ARG A 23 2.63 -6.16 17.00
C ARG A 23 3.14 -5.26 15.90
N SER A 24 3.88 -5.86 14.97
CA SER A 24 4.33 -5.20 13.76
C SER A 24 3.78 -5.85 12.49
N VAL A 25 2.79 -6.74 12.65
CA VAL A 25 2.07 -7.42 11.58
C VAL A 25 0.56 -7.20 11.76
N ALA A 26 -0.11 -6.87 10.66
CA ALA A 26 -1.56 -6.75 10.58
C ALA A 26 -2.08 -7.48 9.33
N THR A 27 -3.29 -8.01 9.42
CA THR A 27 -3.98 -8.69 8.31
C THR A 27 -5.38 -8.13 8.21
N VAL A 28 -5.79 -7.76 7.00
CA VAL A 28 -7.11 -7.23 6.66
C VAL A 28 -7.69 -7.98 5.46
N ASN A 29 -9.01 -7.97 5.36
CA ASN A 29 -9.75 -8.51 4.22
C ASN A 29 -10.36 -7.36 3.42
N GLY A 30 -10.45 -7.54 2.12
CA GLY A 30 -11.10 -6.60 1.22
C GLY A 30 -11.66 -7.28 -0.01
N THR A 31 -12.40 -6.50 -0.78
CA THR A 31 -13.01 -6.92 -2.04
C THR A 31 -12.81 -5.79 -3.03
N VAL A 32 -11.93 -6.01 -4.02
CA VAL A 32 -11.74 -5.02 -5.08
C VAL A 32 -13.01 -4.99 -5.93
N ALA A 33 -13.70 -3.86 -5.94
CA ALA A 33 -14.89 -3.66 -6.76
C ALA A 33 -14.53 -3.48 -8.24
N GLN A 34 -15.52 -3.66 -9.12
CA GLN A 34 -15.35 -3.39 -10.54
C GLN A 34 -15.22 -1.86 -10.75
N GLY A 35 -14.01 -1.36 -11.00
CA GLY A 35 -13.79 0.04 -11.38
C GLY A 35 -12.63 0.78 -10.72
N GLY A 36 -11.91 0.17 -9.77
CA GLY A 36 -10.74 0.85 -9.19
C GLY A 36 -10.06 0.06 -8.09
N PRO A 37 -8.84 0.46 -7.69
CA PRO A 37 -8.13 -0.16 -6.59
C PRO A 37 -8.79 0.16 -5.24
N ASP A 38 -8.64 -0.78 -4.30
CA ASP A 38 -8.77 -0.48 -2.88
C ASP A 38 -7.48 0.20 -2.40
N PHE A 39 -7.63 1.21 -1.53
CA PHE A 39 -6.51 1.93 -0.94
C PHE A 39 -6.37 1.62 0.55
N TRP A 40 -5.17 1.26 0.98
CA TRP A 40 -4.82 1.03 2.38
C TRP A 40 -3.68 1.92 2.82
N VAL A 41 -3.85 2.61 3.96
CA VAL A 41 -2.83 3.54 4.47
C VAL A 41 -2.07 2.91 5.61
N VAL A 42 -0.74 2.95 5.53
CA VAL A 42 0.17 2.41 6.54
C VAL A 42 1.13 3.51 7.00
N GLY A 43 1.06 3.88 8.28
CA GLY A 43 2.03 4.79 8.87
C GLY A 43 3.31 4.03 9.23
N ALA A 44 4.45 4.51 8.73
CA ALA A 44 5.75 3.90 8.94
C ALA A 44 6.86 4.96 8.97
N ASN A 45 8.03 4.58 9.49
CA ASN A 45 9.20 5.44 9.58
C ASN A 45 10.27 5.04 8.57
N ARG A 46 11.13 5.98 8.21
CA ARG A 46 12.32 5.77 7.41
C ARG A 46 13.25 4.77 8.09
N GLY A 47 13.87 3.91 7.27
CA GLY A 47 14.82 2.88 7.71
C GLY A 47 14.15 1.61 8.22
N GLN A 48 12.82 1.57 8.25
CA GLN A 48 12.08 0.33 8.44
C GLN A 48 11.97 -0.44 7.13
N THR A 49 11.74 -1.73 7.23
CA THR A 49 11.37 -2.57 6.07
C THR A 49 9.89 -2.91 6.17
N MET A 50 9.12 -2.61 5.13
CA MET A 50 7.72 -3.02 5.01
C MET A 50 7.58 -4.22 4.08
N THR A 51 7.02 -5.32 4.57
CA THR A 51 6.60 -6.46 3.73
C THR A 51 5.10 -6.42 3.51
N VAL A 52 4.70 -6.44 2.25
CA VAL A 52 3.30 -6.50 1.83
C VAL A 52 3.05 -7.85 1.15
N LYS A 53 2.00 -8.55 1.58
CA LYS A 53 1.57 -9.82 0.99
C LYS A 53 0.08 -9.82 0.72
N VAL A 54 -0.31 -10.18 -0.50
CA VAL A 54 -1.71 -10.35 -0.91
C VAL A 54 -2.02 -11.81 -1.21
N THR A 55 -3.23 -12.26 -0.87
CA THR A 55 -3.77 -13.57 -1.25
C THR A 55 -5.08 -13.36 -1.96
N GLY A 56 -5.25 -13.96 -3.14
CA GLY A 56 -6.40 -13.74 -4.03
C GLY A 56 -5.95 -13.64 -5.49
N LYS A 57 -6.89 -13.28 -6.38
CA LYS A 57 -6.61 -12.96 -7.79
C LYS A 57 -6.48 -11.44 -7.99
N VAL A 58 -5.59 -10.85 -7.19
CA VAL A 58 -5.31 -9.41 -7.15
C VAL A 58 -3.80 -9.17 -7.21
N SER A 59 -3.44 -7.96 -7.62
CA SER A 59 -2.08 -7.41 -7.59
C SER A 59 -2.05 -6.20 -6.66
N PHE A 60 -0.86 -5.73 -6.31
CA PHE A 60 -0.72 -4.51 -5.53
C PHE A 60 0.46 -3.65 -5.99
N GLY A 61 0.36 -2.36 -5.69
CA GLY A 61 1.44 -1.38 -5.76
C GLY A 61 1.48 -0.55 -4.48
N MET A 62 2.50 0.29 -4.31
CA MET A 62 2.65 1.15 -3.14
C MET A 62 3.10 2.55 -3.55
N ASP A 63 2.51 3.56 -2.93
CA ASP A 63 2.87 4.96 -3.08
C ASP A 63 3.53 5.45 -1.79
N SER A 64 4.65 6.14 -1.92
CA SER A 64 5.39 6.71 -0.79
C SER A 64 4.75 8.01 -0.29
N PRO A 65 5.09 8.48 0.93
CA PRO A 65 4.64 9.76 1.46
C PRO A 65 4.98 10.97 0.57
N ARG A 66 5.91 10.82 -0.39
CA ARG A 66 6.31 11.85 -1.36
C ARG A 66 5.68 11.67 -2.75
N GLY A 67 4.76 10.72 -2.90
CA GLY A 67 4.07 10.44 -4.17
C GLY A 67 4.91 9.62 -5.16
N GLN A 68 6.02 9.00 -4.73
CA GLN A 68 6.75 8.06 -5.57
C GLN A 68 6.01 6.72 -5.58
N MET A 69 5.72 6.19 -6.76
CA MET A 69 4.98 4.94 -6.94
C MET A 69 5.94 3.79 -7.25
N THR A 70 5.70 2.62 -6.66
CA THR A 70 6.32 1.37 -7.10
C THR A 70 5.59 0.86 -8.34
N GLU A 71 6.28 0.09 -9.18
CA GLU A 71 5.64 -0.53 -10.34
C GLU A 71 4.52 -1.51 -9.92
N ASP A 72 3.44 -1.52 -10.69
CA ASP A 72 2.18 -2.25 -10.45
C ASP A 72 2.26 -3.76 -10.83
N ASP A 73 3.45 -4.33 -10.95
CA ASP A 73 3.62 -5.69 -11.47
C ASP A 73 4.53 -6.53 -10.56
N SER A 74 4.23 -6.56 -9.26
CA SER A 74 4.67 -7.70 -8.47
C SER A 74 3.91 -8.94 -8.96
N ALA A 75 4.47 -9.64 -9.95
CA ALA A 75 4.07 -11.01 -10.29
C ALA A 75 4.08 -11.91 -9.03
N ASP A 76 4.89 -11.52 -8.05
CA ASP A 76 4.93 -12.07 -6.72
C ASP A 76 3.84 -11.50 -5.81
N ARG A 77 3.14 -12.41 -5.13
CA ARG A 77 2.10 -12.11 -4.14
C ARG A 77 2.64 -11.52 -2.82
N SER A 78 3.95 -11.27 -2.74
CA SER A 78 4.64 -10.78 -1.55
C SER A 78 5.88 -10.00 -1.96
N TYR A 79 6.08 -8.82 -1.41
CA TYR A 79 7.27 -7.99 -1.67
C TYR A 79 7.69 -7.21 -0.43
N SER A 80 8.98 -6.91 -0.31
CA SER A 80 9.55 -6.12 0.79
C SER A 80 10.16 -4.83 0.25
N PHE A 81 9.88 -3.72 0.93
CA PHE A 81 10.35 -2.38 0.58
C PHE A 81 11.13 -1.79 1.75
N ASP A 82 12.31 -1.27 1.47
CA ASP A 82 13.02 -0.41 2.41
C ASP A 82 12.44 1.00 2.32
N LEU A 83 12.07 1.56 3.47
CA LEU A 83 11.33 2.82 3.52
C LEU A 83 12.29 4.00 3.62
N ASP A 84 12.32 4.82 2.56
CA ASP A 84 13.20 6.00 2.50
C ASP A 84 12.63 7.24 3.20
N PHE A 85 11.34 7.21 3.55
CA PHE A 85 10.61 8.36 4.10
C PHE A 85 9.78 7.99 5.32
N ASP A 86 9.67 8.93 6.26
CA ASP A 86 8.68 8.88 7.34
C ASP A 86 7.30 9.30 6.79
N GLY A 87 6.24 8.67 7.30
CA GLY A 87 4.88 9.08 7.06
C GLY A 87 3.98 7.96 6.55
N ASP A 88 2.95 8.35 5.81
CA ASP A 88 1.91 7.45 5.32
C ASP A 88 2.24 6.92 3.94
N TYR A 89 2.38 5.60 3.84
CA TYR A 89 2.45 4.86 2.60
C TYR A 89 1.06 4.39 2.21
N THR A 90 0.74 4.42 0.92
CA THR A 90 -0.55 3.96 0.40
C THR A 90 -0.36 2.69 -0.42
N ILE A 91 -0.95 1.59 0.01
CA ILE A 91 -0.98 0.33 -0.74
C ILE A 91 -2.24 0.35 -1.61
N ARG A 92 -2.06 0.16 -2.91
CA ARG A 92 -3.12 0.07 -3.92
C ARG A 92 -3.32 -1.40 -4.27
N VAL A 93 -4.51 -1.96 -4.02
CA VAL A 93 -4.84 -3.35 -4.39
C VAL A 93 -5.85 -3.34 -5.54
N TYR A 94 -5.54 -3.97 -6.66
CA TYR A 94 -6.40 -3.98 -7.84
C TYR A 94 -6.52 -5.39 -8.44
N SER A 95 -7.60 -5.62 -9.18
CA SER A 95 -7.77 -6.81 -9.99
C SER A 95 -7.74 -6.46 -11.48
N LYS A 96 -7.11 -7.34 -12.28
CA LYS A 96 -7.24 -7.36 -13.74
C LYS A 96 -8.50 -8.14 -14.19
N GLY A 97 -9.14 -8.87 -13.26
CA GLY A 97 -10.47 -9.49 -13.45
C GLY A 97 -11.55 -8.63 -12.82
N GLY A 98 -12.82 -9.05 -12.90
CA GLY A 98 -13.94 -8.36 -12.23
C GLY A 98 -13.80 -8.35 -10.70
N VAL A 99 -14.90 -8.33 -9.97
CA VAL A 99 -14.87 -8.31 -8.49
C VAL A 99 -14.05 -9.48 -7.94
N GLN A 100 -13.09 -9.20 -7.04
CA GLN A 100 -12.25 -10.22 -6.39
C GLN A 100 -12.08 -9.94 -4.91
N ASP A 101 -12.30 -10.98 -4.10
CA ASP A 101 -11.93 -10.97 -2.68
C ASP A 101 -10.44 -11.20 -2.50
N TYR A 102 -9.88 -10.61 -1.45
CA TYR A 102 -8.49 -10.80 -1.08
C TYR A 102 -8.25 -10.68 0.43
N THR A 103 -7.07 -11.15 0.82
CA THR A 103 -6.47 -10.92 2.14
C THR A 103 -5.17 -10.17 1.94
N LEU A 104 -5.00 -9.06 2.65
CA LEU A 104 -3.79 -8.24 2.68
C LEU A 104 -3.12 -8.40 4.05
N THR A 105 -1.85 -8.78 4.05
CA THR A 105 -1.00 -8.83 5.24
C THR A 105 0.14 -7.84 5.08
N VAL A 106 0.33 -6.99 6.08
CA VAL A 106 1.41 -6.01 6.14
C VAL A 106 2.26 -6.27 7.37
N ALA A 107 3.57 -6.29 7.20
CA ALA A 107 4.55 -6.35 8.28
C ALA A 107 5.51 -5.16 8.18
N ILE A 108 5.91 -4.60 9.33
CA ILE A 108 6.93 -3.56 9.44
C ILE A 108 8.00 -4.06 10.43
N LEU A 109 9.27 -3.87 10.11
CA LEU A 109 10.40 -4.19 10.99
C LEU A 109 11.24 -2.94 11.23
#